data_AF-A0A925GLR3-F1
#
_entry.id   AF-A0A925GLR3-F1
#
_cell.length_a   1.000
_cell.length_b   1.000
_cell.length_c   1.000
_cell.angle_alpha   90.00
_cell.angle_beta   90.00
_cell.angle_gamma   90.00
#
_symmetry.space_group_name_H-M   'P 1'
#
loop_
_entity.id
_entity.type
_entity.pdbx_description
1 polymer ?
#
loop_
_entity_poly.entity_id
_entity_poly.type
_entity_poly.pdbx_seq_one_letter_code
_entity_poly.pdbx_strand_id
1 'polypeptide(L)'
;MPSRITSLLKQPYPSALNHRRPVALAVGSGLFVALFLTVFQPFGLHQWTSPYKFPVLLGYGAVTTAGTLLLELSGRRLPSVFAEERWTVGKHIAWVTFHLFTIGLGNTLYSSWLGFIPFSPAGFVRFGFITLAVGIFPIAAGTILHYLRQLRQHVARAETVNQALPDHRTETAGRHADDVLELVAENGKDRVRLPTNALLFIESSDNYATLWVNQEGKVRKELIRSSLGRLENQLPYPYLRRCHRSYIVNLRNVQSVSGNAQGYKLHFALLDGPVPVARQYRHILQQLPVHG
;
A
#
# COMPACT_ATOMS: atom_id res chain seq x y z
N MET A 1 13.47 24.43 -2.66
CA MET A 1 13.31 22.97 -2.47
C MET A 1 12.05 22.72 -1.66
N PRO A 2 11.10 21.88 -2.10
CA PRO A 2 9.95 21.52 -1.27
C PRO A 2 10.45 20.93 0.06
N SER A 3 9.95 21.43 1.19
CA SER A 3 10.33 20.92 2.51
C SER A 3 10.03 19.42 2.58
N ARG A 4 10.82 18.64 3.34
CA ARG A 4 10.62 17.17 3.51
C ARG A 4 9.15 16.82 3.81
N ILE A 5 8.44 17.68 4.54
CA ILE A 5 7.00 17.56 4.87
C ILE A 5 6.11 17.62 3.62
N THR A 6 6.32 18.59 2.73
CA THR A 6 5.51 18.70 1.50
C THR A 6 5.72 17.52 0.54
N SER A 7 6.89 16.88 0.59
CA SER A 7 7.16 15.66 -0.17
C SER A 7 6.41 14.45 0.40
N LEU A 8 6.30 14.34 1.73
CA LEU A 8 5.57 13.27 2.42
C LEU A 8 4.07 13.32 2.11
N LEU A 9 3.45 14.52 2.15
CA LEU A 9 2.02 14.68 1.91
C LEU A 9 1.57 14.32 0.48
N LYS A 10 2.49 14.37 -0.49
CA LYS A 10 2.24 14.00 -1.89
C LYS A 10 2.48 12.53 -2.19
N GLN A 11 2.98 11.74 -1.24
CA GLN A 11 3.22 10.32 -1.45
C GLN A 11 1.90 9.57 -1.66
N PRO A 12 1.87 8.57 -2.56
CA PRO A 12 0.68 7.77 -2.81
C PRO A 12 0.35 6.92 -1.58
N TYR A 13 -0.93 6.88 -1.20
CA TYR A 13 -1.44 6.10 -0.07
C TYR A 13 -2.54 5.15 -0.56
N PRO A 14 -2.62 3.89 -0.08
CA PRO A 14 -3.76 3.01 -0.41
C PRO A 14 -5.09 3.70 -0.08
N SER A 15 -6.07 3.68 -0.99
CA SER A 15 -7.31 4.43 -0.75
C SER A 15 -8.07 3.87 0.45
N ALA A 16 -8.63 4.77 1.27
CA ALA A 16 -9.33 4.41 2.49
C ALA A 16 -10.69 3.72 2.24
N LEU A 17 -11.22 3.74 1.01
CA LEU A 17 -12.55 3.24 0.68
C LEU A 17 -12.55 1.84 0.06
N ASN A 18 -11.39 1.22 -0.14
CA ASN A 18 -11.31 -0.12 -0.73
C ASN A 18 -11.60 -1.25 0.28
N HIS A 19 -12.49 -0.97 1.25
CA HIS A 19 -12.96 -1.96 2.18
C HIS A 19 -14.00 -2.85 1.50
N ARG A 20 -13.71 -4.16 1.43
CA ARG A 20 -14.67 -5.16 0.94
C ARG A 20 -15.95 -5.25 1.79
N ARG A 21 -15.92 -4.75 3.03
CA ARG A 21 -17.05 -4.82 3.99
C ARG A 21 -17.17 -3.52 4.81
N PRO A 22 -17.57 -2.38 4.22
CA PRO A 22 -17.64 -1.11 4.95
C PRO A 22 -18.74 -1.12 6.02
N VAL A 23 -19.85 -1.83 5.77
CA VAL A 23 -20.93 -1.97 6.76
C VAL A 23 -20.43 -2.68 8.01
N ALA A 24 -19.64 -3.75 7.86
CA ALA A 24 -19.08 -4.47 8.99
C ALA A 24 -18.10 -3.59 9.80
N LEU A 25 -17.32 -2.73 9.13
CA LEU A 25 -16.45 -1.78 9.81
C LEU A 25 -17.24 -0.70 10.55
N ALA A 26 -18.28 -0.13 9.94
CA ALA A 26 -19.08 0.91 10.57
C ALA A 26 -19.91 0.38 11.76
N VAL A 27 -20.52 -0.80 11.61
CA VAL A 27 -21.22 -1.48 12.71
C VAL A 27 -20.23 -1.89 13.79
N GLY A 28 -19.06 -2.44 13.41
CA GLY A 28 -18.00 -2.80 14.35
C GLY A 28 -17.49 -1.61 15.17
N SER A 29 -17.27 -0.46 14.53
CA SER A 29 -16.85 0.79 15.19
C SER A 29 -17.90 1.30 16.17
N GLY A 30 -19.19 1.35 15.79
CA GLY A 30 -20.23 1.80 16.71
C GLY A 30 -20.50 0.82 17.85
N LEU A 31 -20.44 -0.49 17.58
CA LEU A 31 -20.53 -1.52 18.61
C LEU A 31 -19.37 -1.40 19.60
N PHE A 32 -18.15 -1.15 19.11
CA PHE A 32 -17.00 -0.88 19.95
C PHE A 32 -17.23 0.36 20.82
N VAL A 33 -17.69 1.48 20.28
CA VAL A 33 -17.97 2.69 21.06
C VAL A 33 -19.03 2.43 22.14
N ALA A 34 -20.14 1.78 21.77
CA ALA A 34 -21.20 1.43 22.70
C ALA A 34 -20.69 0.54 23.85
N LEU A 35 -19.96 -0.53 23.50
CA LEU A 35 -19.38 -1.45 24.49
C LEU A 35 -18.34 -0.74 25.38
N PHE A 36 -17.48 0.07 24.77
CA PHE A 36 -16.44 0.80 25.49
C PHE A 36 -17.04 1.75 26.52
N LEU A 37 -18.05 2.54 26.13
CA LEU A 37 -18.70 3.47 27.04
C LEU A 37 -19.49 2.76 28.14
N THR A 38 -20.15 1.63 27.84
CA THR A 38 -20.95 0.90 28.82
C THR A 38 -20.11 0.13 29.84
N VAL A 39 -19.01 -0.47 29.40
CA VAL A 39 -18.11 -1.27 30.26
C VAL A 39 -17.16 -0.37 31.05
N PHE A 40 -16.42 0.52 30.38
CA PHE A 40 -15.37 1.31 31.03
C PHE A 40 -15.88 2.59 31.67
N GLN A 41 -17.02 3.12 31.22
CA GLN A 41 -17.64 4.35 31.73
C GLN A 41 -16.64 5.50 31.97
N PRO A 42 -15.84 5.87 30.95
CA PRO A 42 -14.83 6.93 31.05
C PRO A 42 -15.47 8.32 31.22
N PHE A 43 -14.63 9.34 31.41
CA PHE A 43 -15.06 10.76 31.41
C PHE A 43 -16.13 11.11 32.47
N GLY A 44 -16.09 10.44 33.63
CA GLY A 44 -17.04 10.66 34.71
C GLY A 44 -18.38 9.95 34.55
N LEU A 45 -18.55 9.12 33.50
CA LEU A 45 -19.78 8.35 33.30
C LEU A 45 -20.06 7.42 34.48
N HIS A 46 -19.06 6.94 35.21
CA HIS A 46 -19.26 6.11 36.40
C HIS A 46 -20.11 6.79 37.47
N GLN A 47 -19.97 8.11 37.63
CA GLN A 47 -20.70 8.90 38.63
C GLN A 47 -22.14 9.23 38.20
N TRP A 48 -22.45 9.10 36.90
CA TRP A 48 -23.78 9.38 36.39
C TRP A 48 -24.71 8.18 36.63
N THR A 49 -25.71 8.39 37.49
CA THR A 49 -26.76 7.41 37.78
C THR A 49 -28.08 7.85 37.16
N SER A 50 -28.52 7.14 36.13
CA SER A 50 -29.82 7.37 35.47
C SER A 50 -30.38 6.05 34.94
N PRO A 51 -31.70 5.82 35.02
CA PRO A 51 -32.34 4.67 34.40
C PRO A 51 -32.08 4.58 32.88
N TYR A 52 -31.88 5.72 32.21
CA TYR A 52 -31.68 5.82 30.77
C TYR A 52 -30.21 5.78 30.34
N LYS A 53 -29.28 5.54 31.27
CA LYS A 53 -27.84 5.54 31.00
C LYS A 53 -27.47 4.58 29.86
N PHE A 54 -27.88 3.31 29.96
CA PHE A 54 -27.52 2.31 28.95
C PHE A 54 -28.05 2.66 27.54
N PRO A 55 -29.35 2.98 27.34
CA PRO A 55 -29.86 3.44 26.05
C PRO A 55 -29.10 4.63 25.47
N VAL A 56 -28.74 5.61 26.31
CA VAL A 56 -27.96 6.78 25.89
C VAL A 56 -26.56 6.39 25.42
N LEU A 57 -25.88 5.50 26.14
CA LEU A 57 -24.54 5.04 25.76
C LEU A 57 -24.56 4.23 24.45
N LEU A 58 -25.58 3.40 24.25
CA LEU A 58 -25.81 2.72 22.97
C LEU A 58 -26.07 3.73 21.83
N GLY A 59 -26.77 4.82 22.13
CA GLY A 59 -27.02 5.91 21.18
C GLY A 59 -25.75 6.52 20.59
N TYR A 60 -24.70 6.75 21.39
CA TYR A 60 -23.41 7.22 20.87
C TYR A 60 -22.75 6.21 19.91
N GLY A 61 -22.93 4.91 20.17
CA GLY A 61 -22.53 3.86 19.24
C GLY A 61 -23.31 3.92 17.93
N ALA A 62 -24.62 4.10 18.00
CA ALA A 62 -25.48 4.24 16.82
C ALA A 62 -25.13 5.48 15.98
N VAL A 63 -24.88 6.63 16.62
CA VAL A 63 -24.40 7.86 15.96
C VAL A 63 -23.07 7.61 15.26
N THR A 64 -22.14 6.90 15.90
CA THR A 64 -20.85 6.52 15.31
C THR A 64 -21.05 5.63 14.08
N THR A 65 -21.87 4.58 14.17
CA THR A 65 -22.19 3.72 13.02
C THR A 65 -22.82 4.51 11.88
N ALA A 66 -23.81 5.35 12.16
CA ALA A 66 -24.48 6.16 11.15
C ALA A 66 -23.52 7.14 10.46
N GLY A 67 -22.68 7.84 11.25
CA GLY A 67 -21.67 8.75 10.72
C GLY A 67 -20.63 8.05 9.84
N THR A 68 -20.12 6.90 10.29
CA THR A 68 -19.16 6.10 9.51
C THR A 68 -19.80 5.56 8.22
N LEU A 69 -21.03 5.04 8.28
CA LEU A 69 -21.76 4.56 7.10
C LEU A 69 -22.02 5.67 6.09
N LEU A 70 -22.44 6.84 6.55
CA LEU A 70 -22.72 8.00 5.69
C LEU A 70 -21.47 8.42 4.91
N LEU A 71 -20.31 8.42 5.57
CA LEU A 71 -19.03 8.78 4.95
C LEU A 71 -18.51 7.70 3.99
N GLU A 72 -18.66 6.42 4.34
CA GLU A 72 -18.32 5.32 3.43
C GLU A 72 -19.23 5.34 2.18
N LEU A 73 -20.51 5.63 2.34
CA LEU A 73 -21.45 5.73 1.23
C LEU A 73 -21.20 6.97 0.35
N SER A 74 -20.92 8.13 0.96
CA SER A 74 -20.60 9.35 0.22
C SER A 74 -19.29 9.21 -0.55
N GLY A 75 -18.29 8.56 0.05
CA GLY A 75 -17.03 8.24 -0.61
C GLY A 75 -17.21 7.36 -1.85
N ARG A 76 -18.10 6.35 -1.78
CA ARG A 76 -18.44 5.49 -2.91
C ARG A 76 -19.12 6.22 -4.07
N ARG A 77 -19.86 7.30 -3.79
CA ARG A 77 -20.48 8.14 -4.83
C ARG A 77 -19.48 9.08 -5.52
N LEU A 78 -18.27 9.20 -4.99
CA LEU A 78 -17.20 10.06 -5.52
C LEU A 78 -15.96 9.24 -5.90
N PRO A 79 -16.07 8.18 -6.72
CA PRO A 79 -14.97 7.25 -6.97
C PRO A 79 -13.74 7.92 -7.62
N SER A 80 -13.94 9.00 -8.38
CA SER A 80 -12.87 9.78 -9.00
C SER A 80 -11.97 10.52 -7.98
N VAL A 81 -12.52 10.86 -6.82
CA VAL A 81 -11.79 11.54 -5.73
C VAL A 81 -10.93 10.55 -4.94
N PHE A 82 -11.43 9.32 -4.77
CA PHE A 82 -10.80 8.24 -3.99
C PHE A 82 -10.04 7.22 -4.82
N ALA A 83 -9.80 7.50 -6.11
CA ALA A 83 -8.99 6.66 -6.97
C ALA A 83 -7.59 6.47 -6.37
N GLU A 84 -7.17 5.21 -6.18
CA GLU A 84 -5.90 4.85 -5.52
C GLU A 84 -4.68 5.55 -6.15
N GLU A 85 -4.71 5.75 -7.47
CA GLU A 85 -3.64 6.40 -8.24
C GLU A 85 -3.41 7.87 -7.86
N ARG A 86 -4.47 8.56 -7.44
CA ARG A 86 -4.46 9.99 -7.10
C ARG A 86 -4.59 10.24 -5.60
N TRP A 87 -4.66 9.17 -4.81
CA TRP A 87 -4.83 9.26 -3.36
C TRP A 87 -3.47 9.45 -2.68
N THR A 88 -3.34 10.53 -1.91
CA THR A 88 -2.08 10.87 -1.24
C THR A 88 -2.23 10.86 0.28
N VAL A 89 -1.10 10.82 0.99
CA VAL A 89 -1.06 10.90 2.46
C VAL A 89 -1.83 12.13 2.96
N GLY A 90 -1.65 13.30 2.33
CA GLY A 90 -2.37 14.52 2.71
C GLY A 90 -3.89 14.41 2.54
N LYS A 91 -4.37 13.81 1.44
CA LYS A 91 -5.81 13.55 1.23
C LYS A 91 -6.35 12.57 2.27
N HIS A 92 -5.57 11.56 2.63
CA HIS A 92 -5.94 10.61 3.67
C HIS A 92 -6.09 11.28 5.04
N ILE A 93 -5.13 12.11 5.44
CA ILE A 93 -5.21 12.89 6.69
C ILE A 93 -6.45 13.79 6.68
N ALA A 94 -6.68 14.54 5.61
CA ALA A 94 -7.87 15.39 5.49
C ALA A 94 -9.17 14.59 5.60
N TRP A 95 -9.22 13.40 4.97
CA TRP A 95 -10.38 12.51 5.06
C TRP A 95 -10.62 11.97 6.47
N VAL A 96 -9.58 11.51 7.17
CA VAL A 96 -9.69 11.03 8.56
C VAL A 96 -10.12 12.16 9.49
N THR A 97 -9.56 13.37 9.32
CA THR A 97 -9.97 14.56 10.08
C THR A 97 -11.44 14.90 9.82
N PHE A 98 -11.89 14.91 8.57
CA PHE A 98 -13.29 15.11 8.22
C PHE A 98 -14.19 14.04 8.85
N HIS A 99 -13.74 12.78 8.87
CA HIS A 99 -14.45 11.68 9.49
C HIS A 99 -14.65 11.87 10.99
N LEU A 100 -13.59 12.22 11.70
CA LEU A 100 -13.63 12.53 13.13
C LEU A 100 -14.52 13.75 13.42
N PHE A 101 -14.44 14.77 12.55
CA PHE A 101 -15.30 15.95 12.65
C PHE A 101 -16.79 15.59 12.54
N THR A 102 -17.17 14.78 11.55
CA THR A 102 -18.57 14.37 11.36
C THR A 102 -19.10 13.56 12.54
N ILE A 103 -18.32 12.61 13.07
CA ILE A 103 -18.71 11.84 14.26
C ILE A 103 -18.80 12.75 15.49
N GLY A 104 -17.81 13.63 15.69
CA GLY A 104 -17.80 14.58 16.80
C GLY A 104 -18.99 15.53 16.76
N LEU A 105 -19.38 16.00 15.57
CA LEU A 105 -20.57 16.81 15.36
C LEU A 105 -21.84 16.03 15.69
N GLY A 106 -21.95 14.79 15.20
CA GLY A 106 -23.08 13.91 15.51
C GLY A 106 -23.23 13.66 17.01
N ASN A 107 -22.12 13.36 17.70
CA ASN A 107 -22.12 13.15 19.15
C ASN A 107 -22.50 14.43 19.92
N THR A 108 -22.05 15.60 19.46
CA THR A 108 -22.41 16.89 20.06
C THR A 108 -23.90 17.18 19.89
N LEU A 109 -24.44 16.98 18.69
CA LEU A 109 -25.86 17.16 18.40
C LEU A 109 -26.73 16.20 19.21
N TYR A 110 -26.33 14.94 19.29
CA TYR A 110 -27.03 13.93 20.10
C TYR A 110 -27.05 14.32 21.59
N SER A 111 -25.91 14.76 22.12
CA SER A 111 -25.80 15.21 23.52
C SER A 111 -26.58 16.48 23.81
N SER A 112 -26.63 17.40 22.84
CA SER A 112 -27.43 18.61 22.95
C SER A 112 -28.92 18.32 22.89
N TRP A 113 -29.33 17.36 22.04
CA TRP A 113 -30.72 16.93 21.93
C TRP A 113 -31.22 16.27 23.23
N LEU A 114 -30.36 15.52 23.91
CA LEU A 114 -30.64 14.95 25.24
C LEU A 114 -30.57 15.97 26.39
N GLY A 115 -30.17 17.21 26.12
CA GLY A 115 -30.08 18.27 27.12
C GLY A 115 -28.86 18.20 28.04
N PHE A 116 -27.84 17.39 27.75
CA PHE A 116 -26.63 17.31 28.58
C PHE A 116 -25.69 18.51 28.43
N ILE A 117 -25.67 19.10 27.24
CA ILE A 117 -24.85 20.27 26.93
C ILE A 117 -25.62 21.20 25.97
N PRO A 118 -25.39 22.52 26.02
CA PRO A 118 -25.85 23.40 24.96
C PRO A 118 -25.03 23.17 23.68
N PHE A 119 -25.69 23.25 22.52
CA PHE A 119 -24.99 23.30 21.24
C PHE A 119 -24.13 24.57 21.17
N SER A 120 -22.83 24.39 21.35
CA SER A 120 -21.87 25.48 21.49
C SER A 120 -20.49 25.04 20.99
N PRO A 121 -19.61 25.98 20.59
CA PRO A 121 -18.24 25.65 20.21
C PRO A 121 -17.48 24.89 21.32
N ALA A 122 -17.70 25.26 22.59
CA ALA A 122 -17.11 24.57 23.73
C ALA A 122 -17.61 23.11 23.86
N GLY A 123 -18.91 22.88 23.67
CA GLY A 123 -19.50 21.54 23.64
C GLY A 123 -18.92 20.69 22.50
N PHE A 124 -18.79 21.28 21.31
CA PHE A 124 -18.18 20.63 20.16
C PHE A 124 -16.72 20.26 20.39
N VAL A 125 -15.92 21.16 20.96
CA VAL A 125 -14.51 20.87 21.31
C VAL A 125 -14.43 19.73 22.32
N ARG A 126 -15.24 19.76 23.38
CA ARG A 126 -15.28 18.70 24.40
C ARG A 126 -15.61 17.33 23.81
N PHE A 127 -16.68 17.24 23.01
CA PHE A 127 -17.08 16.00 22.37
C PHE A 127 -16.14 15.57 21.25
N GLY A 128 -15.47 16.52 20.59
CA GLY A 128 -14.38 16.26 19.66
C GLY A 128 -13.22 15.54 20.33
N PHE A 129 -12.78 16.01 21.51
CA PHE A 129 -11.74 15.33 22.29
C PHE A 129 -12.15 13.92 22.73
N ILE A 130 -13.37 13.74 23.24
CA ILE A 130 -13.90 12.42 23.62
C ILE A 130 -13.95 11.49 22.40
N THR A 131 -14.47 11.98 21.28
CA THR A 131 -14.59 11.21 20.02
C THR A 131 -13.22 10.81 19.49
N LEU A 132 -12.22 11.69 19.57
CA LEU A 132 -10.84 11.37 19.20
C LEU A 132 -10.24 10.30 20.14
N ALA A 133 -10.39 10.49 21.46
CA ALA A 133 -9.82 9.61 22.47
C ALA A 133 -10.37 8.17 22.37
N VAL A 134 -11.67 8.02 22.10
CA VAL A 134 -12.30 6.70 21.92
C VAL A 134 -12.12 6.19 20.50
N GLY A 135 -12.19 7.08 19.51
CA GLY A 135 -12.12 6.75 18.08
C GLY A 135 -10.75 6.28 17.60
N ILE A 136 -9.67 6.58 18.33
CA ILE A 136 -8.32 6.12 17.98
C ILE A 136 -8.21 4.59 17.92
N PHE A 137 -8.93 3.88 18.80
CA PHE A 137 -8.90 2.42 18.87
C PHE A 137 -9.49 1.74 17.62
N PRO A 138 -10.75 2.02 17.21
CA PRO A 138 -11.31 1.42 16.01
C PRO A 138 -10.58 1.87 14.74
N ILE A 139 -10.07 3.11 14.68
CA ILE A 139 -9.23 3.57 13.56
C ILE A 139 -7.95 2.73 13.48
N ALA A 140 -7.19 2.61 14.57
CA ALA A 140 -5.96 1.83 14.61
C ALA A 140 -6.21 0.35 14.29
N ALA A 141 -7.25 -0.24 14.86
CA ALA A 141 -7.65 -1.61 14.58
C ALA A 141 -8.01 -1.79 13.10
N GLY A 142 -8.77 -0.87 12.50
CA GLY A 142 -9.09 -0.87 11.08
C GLY A 142 -7.84 -0.81 10.19
N THR A 143 -6.91 0.10 10.50
CA THR A 143 -5.63 0.22 9.77
C THR A 143 -4.79 -1.04 9.87
N ILE A 144 -4.67 -1.64 11.06
CA ILE A 144 -3.92 -2.88 11.28
C ILE A 144 -4.57 -4.04 10.52
N LEU A 145 -5.90 -4.20 10.61
CA LEU A 145 -6.61 -5.26 9.89
C LEU A 145 -6.46 -5.12 8.38
N HIS A 146 -6.50 -3.89 7.86
CA HIS A 146 -6.23 -3.61 6.45
C HIS A 146 -4.80 -4.03 6.07
N TYR A 147 -3.80 -3.62 6.86
CA TYR A 147 -2.40 -4.00 6.66
C TYR A 147 -2.20 -5.53 6.67
N LEU A 148 -2.75 -6.23 7.66
CA LEU A 148 -2.63 -7.69 7.79
C LEU A 148 -3.29 -8.43 6.61
N ARG A 149 -4.40 -7.93 6.09
CA ARG A 149 -5.04 -8.50 4.90
C ARG A 149 -4.18 -8.33 3.65
N GLN A 150 -3.60 -7.15 3.44
CA GLN A 150 -2.70 -6.91 2.31
C GLN A 150 -1.45 -7.79 2.40
N LEU A 151 -0.87 -7.92 3.60
CA LEU A 151 0.25 -8.81 3.86
C LEU A 151 -0.10 -10.25 3.45
N ARG A 152 -1.21 -10.79 3.97
CA ARG A 152 -1.65 -12.16 3.66
C ARG A 152 -1.89 -12.38 2.17
N GLN A 153 -2.54 -11.42 1.49
CA GLN A 153 -2.80 -11.53 0.04
C GLN A 153 -1.51 -11.52 -0.78
N HIS A 154 -0.57 -10.65 -0.45
CA HIS A 154 0.70 -10.56 -1.16
C HIS A 154 1.58 -11.78 -0.92
N VAL A 155 1.61 -12.31 0.31
CA VAL A 155 2.32 -13.57 0.64
C VAL A 155 1.70 -14.74 -0.13
N ALA A 156 0.38 -14.95 -0.03
CA ALA A 156 -0.29 -16.06 -0.71
C ALA A 156 -0.10 -16.04 -2.23
N ARG A 157 -0.18 -14.85 -2.86
CA ARG A 157 0.07 -14.74 -4.30
C ARG A 157 1.53 -15.00 -4.66
N ALA A 158 2.48 -14.56 -3.82
CA ALA A 158 3.89 -14.84 -4.04
C ALA A 158 4.19 -16.34 -3.92
N GLU A 159 3.56 -17.04 -2.97
CA GLU A 159 3.64 -18.51 -2.85
C GLU A 159 3.10 -19.22 -4.09
N THR A 160 1.92 -18.81 -4.60
CA THR A 160 1.38 -19.37 -5.85
C THR A 160 2.32 -19.16 -7.03
N VAL A 161 2.93 -17.97 -7.14
CA VAL A 161 3.92 -17.69 -8.20
C VAL A 161 5.16 -18.57 -8.02
N ASN A 162 5.65 -18.75 -6.78
CA ASN A 162 6.83 -19.55 -6.51
C ASN A 162 6.62 -21.03 -6.80
N GLN A 163 5.43 -21.58 -6.54
CA GLN A 163 5.08 -22.96 -6.90
C GLN A 163 5.05 -23.19 -8.41
N ALA A 164 4.81 -22.12 -9.17
CA ALA A 164 4.69 -22.18 -10.61
C ALA A 164 6.04 -21.92 -11.31
N LEU A 165 7.02 -21.32 -10.61
CA LEU A 165 8.36 -21.06 -11.15
C LEU A 165 9.09 -22.39 -11.40
N PRO A 166 9.77 -22.56 -12.55
CA PRO A 166 10.58 -23.73 -12.82
C PRO A 166 11.75 -23.81 -11.83
N ASP A 167 12.10 -25.03 -11.45
CA ASP A 167 13.34 -25.29 -10.71
C ASP A 167 14.53 -24.83 -11.56
N HIS A 168 15.21 -23.77 -11.11
CA HIS A 168 16.39 -23.17 -11.76
C HIS A 168 17.57 -24.13 -11.95
N ARG A 169 17.46 -25.37 -11.47
CA ARG A 169 18.49 -26.41 -11.61
C ARG A 169 18.47 -27.10 -12.97
N THR A 170 17.42 -26.99 -13.80
CA THR A 170 17.26 -27.95 -14.91
C THR A 170 17.00 -27.35 -16.29
N GLU A 171 16.54 -26.10 -16.46
CA GLU A 171 16.01 -25.66 -17.78
C GLU A 171 16.70 -24.46 -18.46
N THR A 172 17.46 -23.63 -17.76
CA THR A 172 18.06 -22.41 -18.34
C THR A 172 19.35 -22.66 -19.14
N ALA A 173 19.95 -23.84 -19.04
CA ALA A 173 21.20 -24.17 -19.73
C ALA A 173 21.04 -24.41 -21.24
N GLY A 174 19.83 -24.69 -21.74
CA GLY A 174 19.68 -25.29 -23.07
C GLY A 174 19.13 -24.42 -24.21
N ARG A 175 18.49 -23.27 -23.96
CA ARG A 175 17.64 -22.66 -25.00
C ARG A 175 18.10 -21.32 -25.61
N HIS A 176 19.00 -20.55 -25.00
CA HIS A 176 19.46 -19.24 -25.52
C HIS A 176 20.85 -18.82 -25.00
N ALA A 177 21.79 -19.75 -24.83
CA ALA A 177 23.11 -19.43 -24.29
C ALA A 177 23.92 -18.44 -25.16
N ASP A 178 23.55 -18.28 -26.45
CA ASP A 178 24.36 -17.58 -27.43
C ASP A 178 23.84 -16.20 -27.88
N ASP A 179 22.67 -15.77 -27.40
CA ASP A 179 22.15 -14.45 -27.78
C ASP A 179 22.90 -13.33 -27.03
N VAL A 180 23.76 -12.62 -27.76
CA VAL A 180 24.50 -11.45 -27.24
C VAL A 180 23.59 -10.22 -27.26
N LEU A 181 23.34 -9.66 -26.07
CA LEU A 181 22.68 -8.38 -25.93
C LEU A 181 23.71 -7.26 -26.09
N GLU A 182 23.42 -6.32 -26.99
CA GLU A 182 24.20 -5.10 -27.17
C GLU A 182 23.39 -3.87 -26.75
N LEU A 183 23.93 -3.09 -25.82
CA LEU A 183 23.33 -1.84 -25.34
C LEU A 183 24.23 -0.66 -25.67
N VAL A 184 23.62 0.39 -26.24
CA VAL A 184 24.30 1.60 -26.67
C VAL A 184 24.04 2.72 -25.67
N ALA A 185 25.13 3.37 -25.25
CA ALA A 185 25.10 4.52 -24.36
C ALA A 185 24.48 5.76 -25.02
N GLU A 186 24.22 6.77 -24.22
CA GLU A 186 23.59 8.02 -24.65
C GLU A 186 24.41 8.76 -25.72
N ASN A 187 25.75 8.69 -25.63
CA ASN A 187 26.68 9.28 -26.60
C ASN A 187 26.75 8.55 -27.95
N GLY A 188 26.08 7.39 -28.09
CA GLY A 188 26.06 6.58 -29.32
C GLY A 188 27.36 5.84 -29.65
N LYS A 189 28.42 6.03 -28.86
CA LYS A 189 29.75 5.45 -29.09
C LYS A 189 30.03 4.29 -28.15
N ASP A 190 29.73 4.47 -26.87
CA ASP A 190 30.00 3.43 -25.88
C ASP A 190 28.96 2.33 -25.98
N ARG A 191 29.43 1.09 -26.02
CA ARG A 191 28.61 -0.12 -26.19
C ARG A 191 28.96 -1.12 -25.11
N VAL A 192 27.95 -1.74 -24.54
CA VAL A 192 28.10 -2.87 -23.60
C VAL A 192 27.54 -4.10 -24.29
N ARG A 193 28.34 -5.17 -24.36
CA ARG A 193 27.96 -6.46 -24.95
C ARG A 193 28.06 -7.55 -23.89
N LEU A 194 26.98 -8.28 -23.69
CA LEU A 194 26.93 -9.37 -22.71
C LEU A 194 25.96 -10.47 -23.17
N PRO A 195 26.17 -11.73 -22.76
CA PRO A 195 25.19 -12.78 -22.96
C PRO A 195 23.86 -12.43 -22.29
N THR A 196 22.74 -12.57 -23.00
CA THR A 196 21.44 -12.12 -22.47
C THR A 196 21.04 -12.87 -21.19
N ASN A 197 21.40 -14.15 -21.09
CA ASN A 197 21.20 -14.99 -19.89
C ASN A 197 22.05 -14.56 -18.68
N ALA A 198 23.14 -13.84 -18.90
CA ALA A 198 24.01 -13.33 -17.85
C ALA A 198 23.40 -12.08 -17.20
N LEU A 199 22.55 -11.32 -17.90
CA LEU A 199 21.90 -10.15 -17.33
C LEU A 199 20.87 -10.55 -16.26
N LEU A 200 21.07 -10.11 -15.02
CA LEU A 200 20.11 -10.30 -13.92
C LEU A 200 19.07 -9.17 -13.92
N PHE A 201 19.55 -7.93 -13.85
CA PHE A 201 18.72 -6.72 -13.91
C PHE A 201 19.56 -5.48 -14.23
N ILE A 202 18.88 -4.39 -14.56
CA ILE A 202 19.44 -3.05 -14.78
C ILE A 202 18.82 -2.12 -13.73
N GLU A 203 19.68 -1.41 -13.02
CA GLU A 203 19.33 -0.43 -12.00
C GLU A 203 19.69 0.98 -12.47
N SER A 204 18.82 1.97 -12.23
CA SER A 204 19.18 3.38 -12.47
C SER A 204 19.99 3.95 -11.32
N SER A 205 21.11 4.59 -11.66
CA SER A 205 22.06 5.24 -10.76
C SER A 205 22.38 6.64 -11.30
N ASP A 206 21.54 7.62 -10.95
CA ASP A 206 21.62 9.01 -11.42
C ASP A 206 21.65 9.13 -12.96
N ASN A 207 22.79 9.55 -13.53
CA ASN A 207 23.01 9.69 -14.98
C ASN A 207 23.49 8.39 -15.64
N TYR A 208 23.63 7.31 -14.87
CA TYR A 208 24.09 6.01 -15.32
C TYR A 208 23.02 4.96 -15.05
N ALA A 209 23.15 3.84 -15.75
CA ALA A 209 22.48 2.60 -15.42
C ALA A 209 23.54 1.56 -15.08
N THR A 210 23.31 0.82 -14.00
CA THR A 210 24.14 -0.28 -13.54
C THR A 210 23.52 -1.59 -13.99
N LEU A 211 24.22 -2.32 -14.85
CA LEU A 211 23.87 -3.65 -15.28
C LEU A 211 24.46 -4.64 -14.29
N TRP A 212 23.61 -5.46 -13.70
CA TRP A 212 24.01 -6.52 -12.78
C TRP A 212 24.07 -7.83 -13.57
N VAL A 213 25.28 -8.35 -13.73
CA VAL A 213 25.58 -9.46 -14.64
C VAL A 213 26.16 -10.64 -13.86
N ASN A 214 25.67 -11.84 -14.13
CA ASN A 214 26.24 -13.09 -13.64
C ASN A 214 27.35 -13.56 -14.58
N GLN A 215 28.59 -13.51 -14.13
CA GLN A 215 29.75 -14.09 -14.81
C GLN A 215 30.27 -15.25 -13.96
N GLU A 216 30.08 -16.48 -14.43
CA GLU A 216 30.61 -17.70 -13.79
C GLU A 216 30.23 -17.84 -12.30
N GLY A 217 29.01 -17.46 -11.93
CA GLY A 217 28.52 -17.53 -10.55
C GLY A 217 28.94 -16.36 -9.67
N LYS A 218 29.62 -15.35 -10.21
CA LYS A 218 29.92 -14.09 -9.53
C LYS A 218 29.17 -12.93 -10.18
N VAL A 219 28.65 -12.05 -9.33
CA VAL A 219 27.92 -10.87 -9.78
C VAL A 219 28.90 -9.73 -10.07
N ARG A 220 28.93 -9.27 -11.32
CA ARG A 220 29.68 -8.11 -11.78
C ARG A 220 28.72 -6.96 -12.09
N LYS A 221 29.18 -5.74 -11.85
CA LYS A 221 28.46 -4.51 -12.19
C LYS A 221 29.13 -3.85 -13.39
N GLU A 222 28.34 -3.51 -14.40
CA GLU A 222 28.79 -2.74 -15.56
C GLU A 222 27.98 -1.44 -15.65
N LEU A 223 28.65 -0.31 -15.83
CA LEU A 223 28.01 0.99 -15.91
C LEU A 223 27.86 1.40 -17.37
N ILE A 224 26.67 1.87 -17.73
CA ILE A 224 26.41 2.53 -19.01
C ILE A 224 25.76 3.88 -18.76
N ARG A 225 26.26 4.94 -19.41
CA ARG A 225 25.64 6.25 -19.34
C ARG A 225 24.39 6.27 -20.22
N SER A 226 23.24 5.98 -19.65
CA SER A 226 21.96 5.97 -20.36
C SER A 226 20.80 6.01 -19.38
N SER A 227 19.65 6.52 -19.83
CA SER A 227 18.40 6.44 -19.06
C SER A 227 17.78 5.05 -19.18
N LEU A 228 17.08 4.60 -18.13
CA LEU A 228 16.36 3.33 -18.17
C LEU A 228 15.36 3.24 -19.31
N GLY A 229 14.66 4.33 -19.65
CA GLY A 229 13.71 4.33 -20.76
C GLY A 229 14.39 4.13 -22.12
N ARG A 230 15.60 4.70 -22.31
CA ARG A 230 16.37 4.48 -23.53
C ARG A 230 16.91 3.06 -23.62
N LEU A 231 17.33 2.47 -22.50
CA LEU A 231 17.76 1.07 -22.46
C LEU A 231 16.58 0.14 -22.71
N GLU A 232 15.42 0.39 -22.10
CA GLU A 232 14.18 -0.38 -22.30
C GLU A 232 13.81 -0.52 -23.78
N ASN A 233 13.92 0.57 -24.56
CA ASN A 233 13.63 0.56 -26.00
C ASN A 233 14.64 -0.26 -26.84
N GLN A 234 15.81 -0.59 -26.29
CA GLN A 234 16.84 -1.39 -26.95
C GLN A 234 16.72 -2.88 -26.61
N LEU A 235 15.80 -3.29 -25.71
CA LEU A 235 15.66 -4.67 -25.28
C LEU A 235 14.63 -5.39 -26.16
N PRO A 236 15.05 -6.30 -27.06
CA PRO A 236 14.12 -6.98 -27.95
C PRO A 236 13.37 -8.13 -27.28
N TYR A 237 13.74 -8.49 -26.05
CA TYR A 237 13.30 -9.72 -25.41
C TYR A 237 12.12 -9.52 -24.46
N PRO A 238 11.03 -10.29 -24.59
CA PRO A 238 9.82 -10.11 -23.79
C PRO A 238 10.01 -10.44 -22.30
N TYR A 239 11.06 -11.18 -21.93
CA TYR A 239 11.41 -11.51 -20.56
C TYR A 239 12.29 -10.45 -19.88
N LEU A 240 12.77 -9.44 -20.62
CA LEU A 240 13.46 -8.28 -20.06
C LEU A 240 12.43 -7.16 -19.87
N ARG A 241 11.94 -6.98 -18.64
CA ARG A 241 10.78 -6.12 -18.37
C ARG A 241 11.07 -5.11 -17.29
N ARG A 242 10.55 -3.90 -17.47
CA ARG A 242 10.54 -2.90 -16.41
C ARG A 242 9.63 -3.33 -15.27
N CYS A 243 10.19 -3.43 -14.07
CA CYS A 243 9.46 -3.78 -12.85
C CYS A 243 9.30 -2.61 -11.89
N HIS A 244 10.08 -1.54 -12.09
CA HIS A 244 10.07 -0.35 -11.26
C HIS A 244 10.54 0.86 -12.09
N ARG A 245 10.28 2.09 -11.62
CA ARG A 245 10.83 3.29 -12.28
C ARG A 245 12.35 3.26 -12.39
N SER A 246 13.01 2.55 -11.47
CA SER A 246 14.47 2.42 -11.34
C SER A 246 15.01 1.03 -11.69
N TYR A 247 14.18 0.09 -12.15
CA TYR A 247 14.64 -1.28 -12.42
C TYR A 247 14.00 -1.90 -13.68
N ILE A 248 14.83 -2.55 -14.50
CA ILE A 248 14.46 -3.52 -15.53
C ILE A 248 15.03 -4.87 -15.12
N VAL A 249 14.25 -5.94 -15.17
CA VAL A 249 14.66 -7.26 -14.68
C VAL A 249 14.61 -8.29 -15.78
N ASN A 250 15.51 -9.27 -15.70
CA ASN A 250 15.40 -10.50 -16.46
C ASN A 250 14.54 -11.49 -15.70
N LEU A 251 13.30 -11.67 -16.16
CA LEU A 251 12.30 -12.56 -15.53
C LEU A 251 12.75 -14.02 -15.52
N ARG A 252 13.63 -14.44 -16.46
CA ARG A 252 14.18 -15.80 -16.51
C ARG A 252 15.18 -16.09 -15.42
N ASN A 253 15.76 -15.08 -14.78
CA ASN A 253 16.76 -15.24 -13.72
C ASN A 253 16.15 -15.03 -12.32
N VAL A 254 14.84 -14.78 -12.23
CA VAL A 254 14.13 -14.61 -10.95
C VAL A 254 13.99 -15.96 -10.27
N GLN A 255 14.65 -16.14 -9.12
CA GLN A 255 14.63 -17.36 -8.33
C GLN A 255 13.33 -17.52 -7.54
N SER A 256 12.89 -16.44 -6.92
CA SER A 256 11.65 -16.44 -6.15
C SER A 256 11.05 -15.04 -6.05
N VAL A 257 9.79 -14.98 -5.68
CA VAL A 257 9.02 -13.78 -5.41
C VAL A 257 8.63 -13.79 -3.94
N SER A 258 8.77 -12.65 -3.27
CA SER A 258 8.17 -12.43 -1.95
C SER A 258 7.15 -11.31 -2.01
N GLY A 259 6.06 -11.46 -1.27
CA GLY A 259 5.06 -10.41 -1.08
C GLY A 259 5.05 -9.90 0.34
N ASN A 260 4.89 -8.59 0.51
CA ASN A 260 4.58 -7.98 1.81
C ASN A 260 3.51 -6.90 1.64
N ALA A 261 3.08 -6.25 2.73
CA ALA A 261 2.06 -5.20 2.67
C ALA A 261 2.42 -4.00 1.77
N GLN A 262 3.70 -3.82 1.41
CA GLN A 262 4.16 -2.75 0.52
C GLN A 262 4.17 -3.16 -0.97
N GLY A 263 4.16 -4.46 -1.29
CA GLY A 263 4.12 -4.97 -2.66
C GLY A 263 4.92 -6.27 -2.83
N TYR A 264 5.40 -6.49 -4.05
CA TYR A 264 6.19 -7.67 -4.40
C TYR A 264 7.66 -7.30 -4.57
N LYS A 265 8.51 -8.30 -4.34
CA LYS A 265 9.96 -8.23 -4.48
C LYS A 265 10.44 -9.49 -5.19
N LEU A 266 11.36 -9.32 -6.13
CA LEU A 266 11.98 -10.40 -6.90
C LEU A 266 13.36 -10.71 -6.29
N HIS A 267 13.65 -11.99 -6.12
CA HIS A 267 14.91 -12.49 -5.57
C HIS A 267 15.70 -13.22 -6.65
N PHE A 268 17.02 -13.14 -6.57
CA PHE A 268 17.97 -13.73 -7.51
C PHE A 268 18.96 -14.59 -6.71
N ALA A 269 19.37 -15.73 -7.26
CA ALA A 269 20.17 -16.72 -6.52
C ALA A 269 21.53 -16.22 -6.02
N LEU A 270 22.14 -15.26 -6.71
CA LEU A 270 23.49 -14.76 -6.43
C LEU A 270 23.50 -13.43 -5.67
N LEU A 271 22.36 -12.99 -5.16
CA LEU A 271 22.18 -11.68 -4.55
C LEU A 271 21.41 -11.78 -3.24
N ASP A 272 21.94 -11.14 -2.19
CA ASP A 272 21.26 -11.04 -0.90
C ASP A 272 20.11 -10.01 -0.92
N GLY A 273 20.14 -9.08 -1.89
CA GLY A 273 19.22 -7.96 -1.99
C GLY A 273 18.08 -8.20 -3.00
N PRO A 274 16.81 -8.02 -2.61
CA PRO A 274 15.69 -8.13 -3.55
C PRO A 274 15.47 -6.88 -4.41
N VAL A 275 14.93 -7.08 -5.61
CA VAL A 275 14.48 -5.99 -6.50
C VAL A 275 12.99 -5.71 -6.30
N PRO A 276 12.58 -4.48 -5.95
CA PRO A 276 11.17 -4.15 -5.73
C PRO A 276 10.37 -4.07 -7.04
N VAL A 277 9.09 -4.48 -6.98
CA VAL A 277 8.14 -4.32 -8.09
C VAL A 277 7.16 -3.20 -7.76
N ALA A 278 7.13 -2.14 -8.58
CA ALA A 278 6.17 -1.06 -8.42
C ALA A 278 4.74 -1.55 -8.72
N ARG A 279 3.75 -0.89 -8.10
CA ARG A 279 2.33 -1.26 -8.22
C ARG A 279 1.84 -1.36 -9.68
N GLN A 280 2.25 -0.42 -10.53
CA GLN A 280 1.89 -0.40 -11.96
C GLN A 280 2.46 -1.59 -12.76
N TYR A 281 3.56 -2.18 -12.30
CA TYR A 281 4.22 -3.30 -12.98
C TYR A 281 3.87 -4.66 -12.37
N ARG A 282 2.85 -4.76 -11.50
CA ARG A 282 2.42 -6.05 -10.91
C ARG A 282 2.02 -7.10 -11.96
N HIS A 283 1.63 -6.67 -13.16
CA HIS A 283 1.25 -7.56 -14.26
C HIS A 283 2.42 -8.43 -14.75
N ILE A 284 3.68 -7.98 -14.58
CA ILE A 284 4.86 -8.76 -15.03
C ILE A 284 4.98 -10.10 -14.29
N LEU A 285 4.38 -10.24 -13.11
CA LEU A 285 4.39 -11.49 -12.36
C LEU A 285 3.66 -12.62 -13.10
N GLN A 286 2.78 -12.30 -14.06
CA GLN A 286 2.12 -13.28 -14.94
C GLN A 286 3.01 -13.71 -16.11
N GLN A 287 4.13 -13.01 -16.34
CA GLN A 287 5.09 -13.28 -17.41
C GLN A 287 6.34 -13.99 -16.90
N LEU A 288 6.39 -14.29 -15.60
CA LEU A 288 7.43 -15.16 -15.05
C LEU A 288 7.33 -16.52 -15.76
N PRO A 289 8.48 -17.18 -16.01
CA PRO A 289 8.45 -18.52 -16.58
C PRO A 289 7.65 -19.41 -15.64
N VAL A 290 6.64 -20.08 -16.17
CA VAL A 290 5.79 -21.02 -15.43
C VAL A 290 6.08 -22.43 -15.93
N HIS A 291 6.00 -23.44 -15.07
CA HIS A 291 5.91 -24.84 -15.51
C HIS A 291 4.86 -24.96 -16.62
N GLY A 292 5.31 -25.35 -17.81
CA GLY A 292 4.47 -25.72 -18.95
C GLY A 292 4.27 -27.22 -18.98
#